data_AF-A0A358AR89-F1
#
_entry.id   AF-A0A358AR89-F1
#
_cell.length_a   1.000
_cell.length_b   1.000
_cell.length_c   1.000
_cell.angle_alpha   90.00
_cell.angle_beta   90.00
_cell.angle_gamma   90.00
#
_symmetry.space_group_name_H-M   'P 1'
#
loop_
_entity.id
_entity.type
_entity.pdbx_description
1 polymer ?
#
loop_
_entity_poly.entity_id
_entity_poly.type
_entity_poly.pdbx_seq_one_letter_code
_entity_poly.pdbx_strand_id
1 'polypeptide(L)'
;MQYRDVDNPSQIISLWLRTYSTIEYLGLWETLHNPDFNPHIYEGFKSESAKPHFWMSPQKWIKETNAIGMTSKSGRYGGGTFAHSDIAFKFAAWLSAEFELYLITEFKRLKAEEQQRQSLEWNLQRTLQRPVSLMMDGTVMSATAYNW
;
A
#
# COMPACT_ATOMS: atom_id res chain seq x y z
N MET A 1 9.53 -31.79 10.25
CA MET A 1 8.11 -31.55 9.94
C MET A 1 8.08 -30.75 8.64
N GLN A 2 7.70 -31.43 7.55
CA GLN A 2 7.52 -31.01 6.15
C GLN A 2 8.51 -30.00 5.51
N TYR A 3 9.28 -30.56 4.57
CA TYR A 3 10.04 -29.90 3.51
C TYR A 3 9.10 -28.94 2.75
N ARG A 4 9.34 -27.63 2.87
CA ARG A 4 8.60 -26.64 2.06
C ARG A 4 8.93 -26.91 0.60
N ASP A 5 7.90 -26.99 -0.22
CA ASP A 5 7.97 -27.10 -1.67
C ASP A 5 8.58 -25.80 -2.25
N VAL A 6 9.91 -25.65 -2.12
CA VAL A 6 10.69 -24.53 -2.68
C VAL A 6 10.70 -24.61 -4.21
N ASP A 7 10.28 -25.74 -4.77
CA ASP A 7 10.37 -26.05 -6.19
C ASP A 7 9.20 -25.49 -7.02
N ASN A 8 8.16 -24.92 -6.40
CA ASN A 8 7.01 -24.39 -7.16
C ASN A 8 6.39 -23.09 -6.60
N PRO A 9 7.02 -21.93 -6.81
CA PRO A 9 6.49 -20.62 -6.39
C PRO A 9 5.10 -20.31 -6.96
N SER A 10 4.73 -20.87 -8.12
CA SER A 10 3.41 -20.68 -8.74
C SER A 10 2.27 -21.29 -7.92
N GLN A 11 2.55 -22.35 -7.15
CA GLN A 11 1.55 -22.95 -6.26
C GLN A 11 1.21 -22.02 -5.09
N ILE A 12 2.21 -21.35 -4.51
CA ILE A 12 2.01 -20.42 -3.38
C ILE A 12 1.11 -19.26 -3.81
N ILE A 13 1.33 -18.71 -5.00
CA ILE A 13 0.48 -17.63 -5.53
C ILE A 13 -0.96 -18.12 -5.76
N SER A 14 -1.12 -19.34 -6.26
CA SER A 14 -2.45 -19.93 -6.44
C SER A 14 -3.17 -20.19 -5.10
N LEU A 15 -2.43 -20.53 -4.04
CA LEU A 15 -2.95 -20.62 -2.67
C LEU A 15 -3.40 -19.24 -2.15
N TRP A 16 -2.60 -18.20 -2.40
CA TRP A 16 -2.95 -16.83 -2.02
C TRP A 16 -4.25 -16.36 -2.69
N LEU A 17 -4.42 -16.68 -3.97
CA LEU A 17 -5.61 -16.37 -4.76
C LEU A 17 -6.87 -17.18 -4.36
N ARG A 18 -6.79 -18.14 -3.42
CA ARG A 18 -7.98 -18.89 -2.96
C ARG A 18 -8.87 -18.10 -2.02
N THR A 19 -8.36 -17.07 -1.35
CA THR A 19 -9.11 -16.42 -0.27
C THR A 19 -9.94 -15.25 -0.80
N TYR A 20 -11.14 -15.10 -0.24
CA TYR A 20 -12.02 -13.97 -0.52
C TYR A 20 -11.32 -12.62 -0.33
N SER A 21 -10.57 -12.47 0.77
CA SER A 21 -9.84 -11.24 1.08
C SER A 21 -8.81 -10.86 0.02
N THR A 22 -8.17 -11.84 -0.61
CA THR A 22 -7.21 -11.60 -1.70
C THR A 22 -7.93 -11.17 -2.97
N ILE A 23 -8.99 -11.88 -3.37
CA ILE A 23 -9.77 -11.54 -4.57
C ILE A 23 -10.40 -10.15 -4.42
N GLU A 24 -10.93 -9.83 -3.24
CA GLU A 24 -11.47 -8.51 -2.92
C GLU A 24 -10.40 -7.41 -3.07
N TYR A 25 -9.23 -7.60 -2.46
CA TYR A 25 -8.13 -6.65 -2.54
C TYR A 25 -7.67 -6.42 -3.98
N LEU A 26 -7.48 -7.49 -4.75
CA LEU A 26 -7.06 -7.40 -6.16
C LEU A 26 -8.09 -6.67 -6.99
N GLY A 27 -9.37 -7.01 -6.87
CA GLY A 27 -10.43 -6.32 -7.60
C GLY A 27 -10.55 -4.83 -7.24
N LEU A 28 -10.34 -4.46 -5.98
CA LEU A 28 -10.28 -3.06 -5.57
C LEU A 28 -9.11 -2.34 -6.24
N TRP A 29 -7.91 -2.94 -6.20
CA TRP A 29 -6.73 -2.35 -6.83
C TRP A 29 -6.94 -2.15 -8.33
N GLU A 30 -7.47 -3.17 -9.03
CA GLU A 30 -7.77 -3.06 -10.47
C GLU A 30 -8.84 -2.01 -10.75
N THR A 31 -9.92 -1.96 -10.00
CA THR A 31 -10.99 -0.95 -10.19
C THR A 31 -10.47 0.48 -10.10
N LEU A 32 -9.47 0.73 -9.25
CA LEU A 32 -8.88 2.05 -9.05
C LEU A 32 -7.85 2.43 -10.13
N HIS A 33 -7.17 1.46 -10.74
CA HIS A 33 -5.99 1.70 -11.59
C HIS A 33 -6.13 1.20 -13.03
N ASN A 34 -7.17 0.44 -13.34
CA ASN A 34 -7.36 -0.25 -14.62
C ASN A 34 -8.74 0.07 -15.22
N PRO A 35 -8.82 1.05 -16.16
CA PRO A 35 -10.05 1.39 -16.85
C PRO A 35 -10.68 0.24 -17.65
N ASP A 36 -9.86 -0.71 -18.10
CA ASP A 36 -10.29 -1.84 -18.93
C ASP A 36 -10.58 -3.11 -18.10
N PHE A 37 -10.61 -3.00 -16.77
CA PHE A 37 -10.98 -4.10 -15.89
C PHE A 37 -12.41 -4.60 -16.20
N ASN A 38 -12.71 -5.87 -15.93
CA ASN A 38 -14.04 -6.44 -16.12
C ASN A 38 -14.75 -6.67 -14.76
N PRO A 39 -15.56 -5.71 -14.26
CA PRO A 39 -16.25 -5.82 -12.98
C PRO A 39 -17.24 -6.98 -12.92
N HIS A 40 -17.90 -7.30 -14.03
CA HIS A 40 -18.94 -8.34 -14.04
C HIS A 40 -18.35 -9.73 -13.75
N ILE A 41 -17.23 -10.06 -14.39
CA ILE A 41 -16.51 -11.31 -14.13
C ILE A 41 -15.89 -11.31 -12.73
N TYR A 42 -15.32 -10.17 -12.32
CA TYR A 42 -14.78 -9.99 -10.97
C TYR A 42 -15.81 -10.29 -9.88
N GLU A 43 -17.02 -9.74 -9.95
CA GLU A 43 -18.07 -9.97 -8.95
C GLU A 43 -18.44 -11.46 -8.85
N GLY A 44 -18.45 -12.17 -9.97
CA GLY A 44 -18.60 -13.63 -10.00
C GLY A 44 -17.48 -14.33 -9.22
N PHE A 45 -16.21 -14.00 -9.50
CA PHE A 45 -15.08 -14.57 -8.78
C PHE A 45 -15.06 -14.20 -7.29
N LYS A 46 -15.43 -12.96 -6.95
CA LYS A 46 -15.54 -12.50 -5.57
C LYS A 46 -16.57 -13.33 -4.81
N SER A 47 -17.77 -13.50 -5.37
CA SER A 47 -18.82 -14.34 -4.78
C SER A 47 -18.37 -15.81 -4.64
N GLU A 48 -17.74 -16.37 -5.67
CA GLU A 48 -17.25 -17.76 -5.64
C GLU A 48 -16.12 -17.98 -4.65
N SER A 49 -15.26 -16.98 -4.42
CA SER A 49 -14.11 -17.06 -3.51
C SER A 49 -14.46 -17.23 -2.03
N ALA A 50 -15.72 -17.01 -1.66
CA ALA A 50 -16.23 -17.34 -0.33
C ALA A 50 -16.50 -18.85 -0.16
N LYS A 51 -16.51 -19.63 -1.25
CA LYS A 51 -16.80 -21.07 -1.22
C LYS A 51 -15.52 -21.89 -0.97
N PRO A 52 -15.59 -23.00 -0.21
CA PRO A 52 -14.41 -23.78 0.17
C PRO A 52 -13.66 -24.44 -1.01
N HIS A 53 -14.32 -24.57 -2.16
CA HIS A 53 -13.78 -25.29 -3.34
C HIS A 53 -13.25 -24.31 -4.40
N PHE A 54 -13.22 -23.01 -4.08
CA PHE A 54 -12.76 -22.01 -5.00
C PHE A 54 -11.28 -22.21 -5.37
N TRP A 55 -10.99 -22.02 -6.65
CA TRP A 55 -9.65 -22.07 -7.19
C TRP A 55 -9.46 -20.98 -8.23
N MET A 56 -8.32 -20.30 -8.14
CA MET A 56 -7.93 -19.26 -9.05
C MET A 56 -6.43 -19.35 -9.33
N SER A 57 -6.05 -19.30 -10.60
CA SER A 57 -4.65 -19.14 -11.01
C SER A 57 -4.41 -17.71 -11.47
N PRO A 58 -3.17 -17.19 -11.39
CA PRO A 58 -2.85 -15.86 -11.89
C PRO A 58 -3.24 -15.68 -13.36
N GLN A 59 -2.96 -16.69 -14.20
CA GLN A 59 -3.31 -16.66 -15.61
C GLN A 59 -4.82 -16.56 -15.85
N LYS A 60 -5.64 -17.30 -15.08
CA LYS A 60 -7.10 -17.21 -15.17
C LYS A 60 -7.59 -15.83 -14.72
N TRP A 61 -7.08 -15.32 -13.60
CA TRP A 61 -7.41 -13.98 -13.11
C TRP A 61 -7.13 -12.94 -14.20
N ILE A 62 -5.89 -12.86 -14.69
CA ILE A 62 -5.46 -11.90 -15.72
C ILE A 62 -6.34 -11.98 -16.97
N LYS A 63 -6.52 -13.19 -17.51
CA LYS A 63 -7.23 -13.38 -18.78
C LYS A 63 -8.71 -13.01 -18.69
N GLU A 64 -9.39 -13.42 -17.63
CA GLU A 64 -10.84 -13.29 -17.52
C GLU A 64 -11.27 -11.90 -17.01
N THR A 65 -10.45 -11.24 -16.18
CA THR A 65 -10.76 -9.90 -15.65
C THR A 65 -10.06 -8.76 -16.38
N ASN A 66 -9.16 -9.05 -17.31
CA ASN A 66 -8.26 -8.09 -17.95
C ASN A 66 -7.39 -7.33 -16.93
N ALA A 67 -6.97 -8.01 -15.86
CA ALA A 67 -6.16 -7.42 -14.81
C ALA A 67 -4.76 -7.02 -15.31
N ILE A 68 -4.30 -5.83 -14.90
CA ILE A 68 -2.96 -5.29 -15.23
C ILE A 68 -2.01 -5.30 -14.04
N GLY A 69 -2.53 -5.48 -12.83
CA GLY A 69 -1.76 -5.47 -11.59
C GLY A 69 -0.84 -6.68 -11.41
N MET A 70 -1.03 -7.72 -12.22
CA MET A 70 -0.11 -8.85 -12.30
C MET A 70 0.02 -9.38 -13.73
N THR A 71 1.17 -9.97 -14.02
CA THR A 71 1.46 -10.66 -15.28
C THR A 71 2.02 -12.04 -14.99
N SER A 72 1.64 -13.03 -15.78
CA SER A 72 2.12 -14.40 -15.62
C SER A 72 2.64 -14.91 -16.96
N LYS A 73 3.94 -15.22 -17.02
CA LYS A 73 4.61 -15.72 -18.22
C LYS A 73 4.99 -17.18 -18.02
N SER A 74 4.63 -18.03 -18.97
CA SER A 74 5.11 -19.42 -19.05
C SER A 74 6.45 -19.47 -19.80
N GLY A 75 7.40 -20.29 -19.34
CA GLY A 75 8.68 -20.48 -20.03
C GLY A 75 9.78 -21.07 -19.15
N ARG A 76 10.70 -21.82 -19.79
CA ARG A 76 11.85 -22.49 -19.13
C ARG A 76 12.91 -21.51 -18.62
N TYR A 77 13.06 -20.36 -19.29
CA TYR A 77 14.00 -19.29 -18.93
C TYR A 77 13.21 -17.99 -18.88
N GLY A 78 12.95 -17.45 -17.67
CA GLY A 78 12.16 -16.22 -17.48
C GLY A 78 10.65 -16.43 -17.25
N GLY A 79 10.21 -17.67 -17.05
CA GLY A 79 8.85 -17.94 -16.56
C GLY A 79 8.68 -17.45 -15.12
N GLY A 80 7.50 -16.94 -14.80
CA GLY A 80 7.22 -16.37 -13.48
C GLY A 80 5.95 -15.54 -13.46
N THR A 81 5.51 -15.21 -12.25
CA THR A 81 4.43 -14.25 -12.02
C THR A 81 5.04 -12.98 -11.43
N PHE A 82 4.75 -11.85 -12.05
CA PHE A 82 5.22 -10.53 -11.65
C PHE A 82 3.99 -9.69 -11.29
N ALA A 83 4.13 -8.77 -10.34
CA ALA A 83 3.04 -7.93 -9.89
C ALA A 83 3.50 -6.50 -9.65
N HIS A 84 2.55 -5.57 -9.70
CA HIS A 84 2.74 -4.20 -9.22
C HIS A 84 3.24 -4.20 -7.78
N SER A 85 4.01 -3.18 -7.40
CA SER A 85 4.62 -3.09 -6.06
C SER A 85 3.60 -3.29 -4.95
N ASP A 86 2.44 -2.63 -5.01
CA ASP A 86 1.42 -2.70 -3.96
C ASP A 86 0.88 -4.12 -3.77
N ILE A 87 0.63 -4.81 -4.88
CA ILE A 87 0.15 -6.20 -4.90
C ILE A 87 1.24 -7.13 -4.36
N ALA A 88 2.50 -6.90 -4.74
CA ALA A 88 3.65 -7.65 -4.22
C ALA A 88 3.83 -7.43 -2.70
N PHE A 89 3.68 -6.19 -2.21
CA PHE A 89 3.69 -5.86 -0.79
C PHE A 89 2.55 -6.56 -0.04
N LYS A 90 1.33 -6.56 -0.60
CA LYS A 90 0.20 -7.27 0.00
C LYS A 90 0.43 -8.79 0.05
N PHE A 91 0.99 -9.37 -1.01
CA PHE A 91 1.38 -10.79 -1.02
C PHE A 91 2.43 -11.10 0.05
N ALA A 92 3.47 -10.29 0.16
CA ALA A 92 4.51 -10.46 1.18
C ALA A 92 3.96 -10.34 2.60
N ALA A 93 3.03 -9.39 2.84
CA ALA A 93 2.34 -9.25 4.13
C ALA A 93 1.46 -10.45 4.46
N TRP A 94 0.76 -11.01 3.46
CA TRP A 94 0.02 -12.26 3.64
C TRP A 94 0.93 -13.47 3.92
N LEU A 95 2.11 -13.51 3.29
CA LEU A 95 3.07 -14.60 3.42
C LEU A 95 3.80 -14.59 4.78
N SER A 96 4.01 -13.42 5.38
CA SER A 96 4.76 -13.25 6.62
C SER A 96 4.11 -12.22 7.56
N ALA A 97 3.63 -12.69 8.70
CA ALA A 97 3.10 -11.83 9.77
C ALA A 97 4.16 -10.85 10.32
N GLU A 98 5.44 -11.24 10.32
CA GLU A 98 6.54 -10.36 10.70
C GLU A 98 6.65 -9.17 9.73
N PHE A 99 6.55 -9.44 8.44
CA PHE A 99 6.57 -8.38 7.42
C PHE A 99 5.34 -7.47 7.53
N GLU A 100 4.16 -8.03 7.79
CA GLU A 100 2.94 -7.24 8.03
C GLU A 100 3.09 -6.32 9.26
N LEU A 101 3.60 -6.84 10.39
CA LEU A 101 3.88 -6.05 11.59
C LEU A 101 4.93 -4.97 11.34
N TYR A 102 5.95 -5.26 10.53
CA TYR A 102 6.95 -4.28 10.12
C TYR A 102 6.31 -3.13 9.35
N LEU A 103 5.45 -3.41 8.36
CA LEU A 103 4.71 -2.37 7.63
C LEU A 103 3.87 -1.49 8.55
N ILE A 104 3.18 -2.08 9.54
CA ILE A 104 2.39 -1.32 10.53
C ILE A 104 3.29 -0.41 11.37
N THR A 105 4.42 -0.94 11.83
CA THR A 105 5.37 -0.19 12.66
C THR A 105 5.98 0.96 11.88
N GLU A 106 6.37 0.71 10.63
CA GLU A 106 6.97 1.70 9.76
C GLU A 106 5.98 2.79 9.37
N PHE A 107 4.72 2.44 9.11
CA PHE A 107 3.67 3.42 8.90
C PHE A 107 3.47 4.35 10.12
N LYS A 108 3.49 3.80 11.33
CA LYS A 108 3.40 4.60 12.57
C LYS A 108 4.60 5.52 12.74
N ARG A 109 5.82 5.05 12.43
CA ARG A 109 7.04 5.87 12.44
C ARG A 109 6.93 7.05 11.49
N LEU A 110 6.54 6.81 10.24
CA LEU A 110 6.38 7.85 9.22
C LEU A 110 5.31 8.88 9.62
N LYS A 111 4.19 8.43 10.20
CA LYS A 111 3.15 9.33 10.73
C LYS A 111 3.65 10.22 11.87
N ALA A 112 4.45 9.68 12.78
CA ALA A 112 5.01 10.45 13.89
C ALA A 112 6.00 11.51 13.39
N GLU A 113 6.86 11.16 12.44
CA GLU A 113 7.81 12.08 11.82
C GLU A 113 7.12 13.20 11.04
N GLU A 114 6.05 12.87 10.32
CA GLU A 114 5.26 13.85 9.59
C GLU A 114 4.58 14.84 10.56
N GLN A 115 3.99 14.35 11.65
CA GLN A 115 3.41 15.20 12.69
C GLN A 115 4.47 16.11 13.34
N GLN A 116 5.67 15.57 13.60
CA GLN A 116 6.76 16.33 14.18
C GLN A 116 7.22 17.46 13.24
N ARG A 117 7.40 17.18 11.94
CA ARG A 117 7.73 18.19 10.93
C ARG A 117 6.69 19.31 10.88
N GLN A 118 5.40 18.96 10.83
CA GLN A 118 4.31 19.94 10.80
C GLN A 118 4.30 20.82 12.06
N SER A 119 4.59 20.24 13.23
CA SER A 119 4.66 20.99 14.49
C SER A 119 5.84 21.98 14.51
N LEU A 120 6.99 21.57 13.96
CA LEU A 120 8.19 22.41 13.84
C LEU A 120 7.93 23.59 12.89
N GLU A 121 7.32 23.34 11.74
CA GLU A 121 6.99 24.39 10.77
C GLU A 121 5.99 25.39 11.34
N TRP A 122 4.96 24.92 12.04
CA TRP A 122 4.02 25.80 12.74
C TRP A 122 4.70 26.63 13.84
N ASN A 123 5.65 26.04 14.58
CA ASN A 123 6.44 26.76 15.58
C ASN A 123 7.36 27.81 14.94
N LEU A 124 7.96 27.52 13.78
CA LEU A 124 8.77 28.48 13.04
C LEU A 124 7.93 29.67 12.57
N GLN A 125 6.74 29.44 11.99
CA GLN A 125 5.84 30.52 11.58
C GLN A 125 5.47 31.44 12.76
N ARG A 126 5.14 30.87 13.93
CA ARG A 126 4.85 31.67 15.14
C ARG A 126 6.06 32.41 15.69
N THR A 127 7.25 31.83 15.56
CA THR A 127 8.50 32.46 16.03
C THR A 127 8.89 33.62 15.12
N LEU A 128 8.74 33.49 13.80
CA LEU A 128 8.99 34.55 12.83
C LEU A 128 7.94 35.68 12.89
N GLN A 129 6.69 35.36 13.24
CA GLN A 129 5.63 36.37 13.44
C GLN A 129 5.71 37.08 14.80
N ARG A 130 6.50 36.55 15.75
CA ARG A 130 6.75 37.24 17.02
C ARG A 130 7.79 38.34 16.79
N PRO A 131 7.46 39.61 17.07
CA PRO A 131 8.49 40.65 17.04
C PRO A 131 9.55 40.33 18.08
N VAL A 132 10.81 40.24 17.64
CA VAL A 132 11.96 40.10 18.54
C VAL A 132 12.07 41.39 19.36
N SER A 133 11.59 41.36 20.59
CA SER A 133 11.86 42.43 21.55
C SER A 133 13.29 42.28 22.03
N LEU A 134 14.23 42.95 21.35
CA LEU A 134 15.55 43.20 21.91
C LEU A 134 15.35 44.20 23.06
N MET A 135 15.45 43.71 24.29
CA MET A 135 15.53 44.58 25.45
C MET A 135 16.92 45.22 25.47
N MET A 136 17.01 46.43 24.93
CA MET A 136 17.97 47.41 25.41
C MET A 136 17.21 48.38 26.33
N ASP A 137 17.76 48.59 27.52
CA ASP A 137 17.48 49.69 28.47
C ASP A 137 16.10 49.88 29.14
N GLY A 138 15.23 48.88 29.16
CA GLY A 138 14.16 48.83 30.18
C GLY A 138 12.93 49.71 29.90
N THR A 139 12.74 50.16 28.67
CA THR A 139 11.45 50.73 28.22
C THR A 139 10.82 49.82 27.17
N VAL A 140 9.65 49.25 27.46
CA VAL A 140 8.89 48.45 26.48
C VAL A 140 8.23 49.41 25.51
N MET A 141 8.86 49.65 24.36
CA MET A 141 8.21 50.30 23.21
C MET A 141 7.61 49.24 22.30
N SER A 142 6.27 49.10 22.31
CA SER A 142 5.56 48.35 21.29
C SER A 142 5.42 49.22 20.03
N ALA A 143 6.34 49.06 19.08
CA ALA A 143 6.19 49.65 17.75
C ALA A 143 5.16 48.82 16.95
N THR A 144 3.94 49.34 16.80
CA THR A 144 3.04 48.88 15.75
C THR A 144 3.54 49.47 14.43
N ALA A 145 4.14 48.66 13.58
CA ALA A 145 4.45 49.06 12.22
C ALA A 145 3.12 49.28 11.47
N TYR A 146 2.77 50.56 11.25
CA TYR A 146 1.79 50.92 10.23
C TYR A 146 2.39 50.56 8.87
N ASN A 147 1.81 49.58 8.19
CA ASN A 147 2.09 49.32 6.78
C ASN A 147 1.32 50.34 5.92
N TRP A 148 2.03 51.02 5.03
CA TRP A 148 1.50 51.49 3.74
C TRP A 148 1.82 50.44 2.68
#